data_AF-A0A7Y1VEM2-F1
#
_entry.id   AF-A0A7Y1VEM2-F1
#
_cell.length_a   1.000
_cell.length_b   1.000
_cell.length_c   1.000
_cell.angle_alpha   90.00
_cell.angle_beta   90.00
_cell.angle_gamma   90.00
#
_symmetry.space_group_name_H-M   'P 1'
#
loop_
_entity.id
_entity.type
_entity.pdbx_description
1 polymer ?
#
loop_
_entity_poly.entity_id
_entity_poly.type
_entity_poly.pdbx_seq_one_letter_code
_entity_poly.pdbx_strand_id
1 'polypeptide(L)'
;TNNGTGYDVNPITGLTYEPNVVPQGDFARVVAEFWADGPQSETPPGHWNTLANEVTDHEEFEYRIGGTGDAVDRLEWDVKMYLALNGALHDAAIAAWGTKGHYDYVRPITAIRHMGGLGQSTDPDSRSYHPEGLPLEPGLIEIITEASAASGGRHQHLAGHVGEIAILAWAGNPEDAETEIRGVDWIRAIEWVPYQRATFVTPAFAGYVSGHSAFSRAAAEVLTSMTGSPYFPGGLGQWTIAADSLEFEAGPAADVLLQWATYRDAADQAGQSRLYGGIHVPADDLAGRKIGAQCGAAAWTHAQSYFAGTATS
;
A
#
# COMPACT_ATOMS: atom_id res chain seq x y z
N THR A 1 7.85 -9.12 5.74
CA THR A 1 7.82 -8.31 6.99
C THR A 1 8.21 -6.90 6.63
N ASN A 2 7.85 -5.90 7.42
CA ASN A 2 8.35 -4.53 7.25
C ASN A 2 9.51 -4.27 8.24
N ASN A 3 10.50 -5.18 8.25
CA ASN A 3 11.57 -5.19 9.25
C ASN A 3 12.77 -4.30 8.89
N GLY A 4 12.68 -3.53 7.80
CA GLY A 4 13.71 -2.56 7.40
C GLY A 4 15.04 -3.16 6.96
N THR A 5 15.12 -4.48 6.79
CA THR A 5 16.31 -5.13 6.21
C THR A 5 16.29 -4.92 4.70
N GLY A 6 17.05 -3.92 4.25
CA GLY A 6 17.30 -3.67 2.82
C GLY A 6 18.52 -4.44 2.30
N TYR A 7 19.12 -3.91 1.23
CA TYR A 7 20.31 -4.46 0.58
C TYR A 7 21.41 -3.39 0.58
N ASP A 8 22.62 -3.75 0.99
CA ASP A 8 23.75 -2.80 1.01
C ASP A 8 24.43 -2.68 -0.36
N VAL A 9 24.44 -3.78 -1.13
CA VAL A 9 25.17 -3.91 -2.40
C VAL A 9 24.23 -4.42 -3.48
N ASN A 10 24.25 -3.78 -4.64
CA ASN A 10 23.57 -4.22 -5.84
C ASN A 10 24.26 -5.50 -6.36
N PRO A 11 23.57 -6.64 -6.43
CA PRO A 11 24.18 -7.92 -6.81
C PRO A 11 24.54 -8.03 -8.29
N ILE A 12 23.99 -7.15 -9.13
CA ILE A 12 24.24 -7.13 -10.58
C ILE A 12 25.48 -6.30 -10.89
N THR A 13 25.62 -5.12 -10.26
CA THR A 13 26.73 -4.20 -10.53
C THR A 13 27.91 -4.36 -9.55
N GLY A 14 27.69 -4.95 -8.39
CA GLY A 14 28.68 -5.05 -7.30
C GLY A 14 28.94 -3.74 -6.55
N LEU A 15 28.19 -2.67 -6.87
CA LEU A 15 28.30 -1.36 -6.23
C LEU A 15 27.34 -1.24 -5.04
N THR A 16 27.67 -0.39 -4.08
CA THR A 16 26.76 -0.05 -2.98
C THR A 16 25.56 0.76 -3.48
N TYR A 17 24.39 0.55 -2.90
CA TYR A 17 23.25 1.44 -3.17
C TYR A 17 23.50 2.81 -2.52
N GLU A 18 23.41 3.88 -3.31
CA GLU A 18 23.55 5.24 -2.79
C GLU A 18 22.32 5.65 -1.95
N PRO A 19 22.50 6.46 -0.90
CA PRO A 19 21.38 6.96 -0.11
C PRO A 19 20.38 7.76 -0.96
N ASN A 20 19.11 7.36 -0.94
CA ASN A 20 17.99 8.08 -1.55
C ASN A 20 17.21 8.85 -0.46
N VAL A 21 17.69 10.05 -0.12
CA VAL A 21 17.12 10.86 0.97
C VAL A 21 16.00 11.74 0.42
N VAL A 22 14.77 11.50 0.88
CA VAL A 22 13.57 12.25 0.51
C VAL A 22 12.80 12.71 1.75
N PRO A 23 12.04 13.83 1.71
CA PRO A 23 11.17 14.21 2.81
C PRO A 23 10.15 13.11 3.10
N GLN A 24 10.07 12.67 4.36
CA GLN A 24 9.21 11.53 4.75
C GLN A 24 7.73 11.78 4.42
N GLY A 25 7.25 13.01 4.61
CA GLY A 25 5.86 13.39 4.30
C GLY A 25 5.55 13.29 2.81
N ASP A 26 6.46 13.74 1.94
CA ASP A 26 6.32 13.59 0.49
C ASP A 26 6.38 12.12 0.09
N PHE A 27 7.34 11.36 0.61
CA PHE A 27 7.48 9.94 0.31
C PHE A 27 6.23 9.13 0.67
N ALA A 28 5.66 9.32 1.87
CA ALA A 28 4.48 8.57 2.29
C ALA A 28 3.25 8.88 1.43
N ARG A 29 3.06 10.15 1.05
CA ARG A 29 1.97 10.60 0.17
C ARG A 29 2.15 10.06 -1.25
N VAL A 30 3.34 10.21 -1.81
CA VAL A 30 3.71 9.64 -3.12
C VAL A 30 3.47 8.14 -3.15
N VAL A 31 3.91 7.39 -2.14
CA VAL A 31 3.69 5.94 -2.07
C VAL A 31 2.19 5.60 -1.97
N ALA A 32 1.42 6.38 -1.21
CA ALA A 32 -0.03 6.17 -1.08
C ALA A 32 -0.75 6.38 -2.42
N GLU A 33 -0.37 7.41 -3.18
CA GLU A 33 -0.98 7.74 -4.48
C GLU A 33 -0.50 6.83 -5.61
N PHE A 34 0.81 6.54 -5.70
CA PHE A 34 1.39 5.70 -6.75
C PHE A 34 0.73 4.31 -6.79
N TRP A 35 0.46 3.73 -5.63
CA TRP A 35 -0.20 2.43 -5.50
C TRP A 35 -1.71 2.54 -5.25
N ALA A 36 -2.31 3.73 -5.41
CA ALA A 36 -3.75 3.92 -5.19
C ALA A 36 -4.59 3.20 -6.26
N ASP A 37 -4.06 3.14 -7.49
CA ASP A 37 -4.67 2.55 -8.69
C ASP A 37 -6.09 3.08 -8.90
N GLY A 38 -6.17 4.40 -9.14
CA GLY A 38 -7.40 5.18 -9.25
C GLY A 38 -8.25 4.86 -10.49
N PRO A 39 -9.44 5.49 -10.60
CA PRO A 39 -10.42 5.16 -11.65
C PRO A 39 -9.99 5.47 -13.10
N GLN A 40 -8.89 6.21 -13.28
CA GLN A 40 -8.31 6.53 -14.60
C GLN A 40 -7.03 5.74 -14.89
N SER A 41 -6.62 4.84 -13.99
CA SER A 41 -5.51 3.91 -14.20
C SER A 41 -6.02 2.48 -14.30
N GLU A 42 -5.12 1.56 -14.59
CA GLU A 42 -5.32 0.15 -14.34
C GLU A 42 -5.53 -0.14 -12.85
N THR A 43 -6.35 -1.16 -12.56
CA THR A 43 -6.49 -1.72 -11.20
C THR A 43 -5.20 -2.45 -10.79
N PRO A 44 -5.01 -2.82 -9.51
CA PRO A 44 -3.72 -3.38 -9.05
C PRO A 44 -3.18 -4.56 -9.85
N PRO A 45 -4.00 -5.53 -10.32
CA PRO A 45 -3.52 -6.57 -11.23
C PRO A 45 -2.91 -6.02 -12.53
N GLY A 46 -3.50 -4.97 -13.09
CA GLY A 46 -2.98 -4.32 -14.29
C GLY A 46 -1.67 -3.59 -14.04
N HIS A 47 -1.52 -2.92 -12.89
CA HIS A 47 -0.26 -2.22 -12.55
C HIS A 47 0.91 -3.21 -12.57
N TRP A 48 0.70 -4.42 -12.04
CA TRP A 48 1.70 -5.50 -12.12
C TRP A 48 1.94 -6.03 -13.53
N ASN A 49 0.98 -5.93 -14.45
CA ASN A 49 1.24 -6.19 -15.86
C ASN A 49 2.10 -5.07 -16.49
N THR A 50 1.85 -3.80 -16.16
CA THR A 50 2.69 -2.66 -16.59
C THR A 50 4.14 -2.85 -16.11
N LEU A 51 4.35 -3.14 -14.82
CA LEU A 51 5.68 -3.44 -14.28
C LEU A 51 6.34 -4.65 -14.94
N ALA A 52 5.58 -5.71 -15.21
CA ALA A 52 6.11 -6.88 -15.91
C ALA A 52 6.59 -6.52 -17.32
N ASN A 53 5.84 -5.70 -18.05
CA ASN A 53 6.24 -5.23 -19.38
C ASN A 53 7.51 -4.38 -19.31
N GLU A 54 7.56 -3.39 -18.40
CA GLU A 54 8.74 -2.53 -18.20
C GLU A 54 10.01 -3.35 -17.88
N VAL A 55 9.89 -4.37 -17.03
CA VAL A 55 10.99 -5.31 -16.72
C VAL A 55 11.49 -6.00 -17.99
N THR A 56 10.58 -6.42 -18.85
CA THR A 56 10.91 -7.24 -20.04
C THR A 56 11.32 -6.41 -21.25
N ASP A 57 11.00 -5.12 -21.25
CA ASP A 57 11.41 -4.14 -22.25
C ASP A 57 12.80 -3.53 -21.92
N HIS A 58 13.34 -3.81 -20.74
CA HIS A 58 14.66 -3.37 -20.33
C HIS A 58 15.76 -3.93 -21.26
N GLU A 59 16.75 -3.11 -21.60
CA GLU A 59 17.77 -3.46 -22.61
C GLU A 59 18.65 -4.65 -22.20
N GLU A 60 18.87 -4.84 -20.90
CA GLU A 60 19.62 -5.97 -20.33
C GLU A 60 18.76 -7.23 -20.15
N PHE A 61 17.48 -7.22 -20.53
CA PHE A 61 16.59 -8.35 -20.30
C PHE A 61 16.80 -9.48 -21.32
N GLU A 62 17.07 -10.68 -20.82
CA GLU A 62 17.12 -11.90 -21.65
C GLU A 62 15.85 -12.72 -21.50
N TYR A 63 15.16 -13.00 -22.60
CA TYR A 63 13.96 -13.84 -22.64
C TYR A 63 14.28 -15.32 -22.39
N ARG A 64 14.50 -15.69 -21.13
CA ARG A 64 14.76 -17.06 -20.67
C ARG A 64 13.81 -17.43 -19.55
N ILE A 65 12.93 -18.39 -19.80
CA ILE A 65 11.98 -18.86 -18.78
C ILE A 65 12.77 -19.43 -17.59
N GLY A 66 12.53 -18.89 -16.40
CA GLY A 66 13.23 -19.26 -15.17
C GLY A 66 14.68 -18.75 -15.08
N GLY A 67 15.11 -17.86 -15.97
CA GLY A 67 16.48 -17.32 -16.01
C GLY A 67 17.56 -18.30 -16.49
N THR A 68 17.26 -19.60 -16.57
CA THR A 68 18.24 -20.64 -16.96
C THR A 68 17.83 -21.46 -18.18
N GLY A 69 16.61 -21.28 -18.69
CA GLY A 69 16.12 -22.00 -19.87
C GLY A 69 16.75 -21.56 -21.19
N ASP A 70 16.36 -22.26 -22.26
CA ASP A 70 16.64 -21.82 -23.62
C ASP A 70 16.03 -20.43 -23.86
N ALA A 71 16.70 -19.64 -24.70
CA ALA A 71 16.16 -18.35 -25.11
C ALA A 71 14.87 -18.58 -25.92
N VAL A 72 13.83 -17.83 -25.58
CA VAL A 72 12.55 -17.82 -26.31
C VAL A 72 12.39 -16.52 -27.08
N ASP A 73 11.52 -16.50 -28.07
CA ASP A 73 11.16 -15.25 -28.73
C ASP A 73 10.21 -14.41 -27.86
N ARG A 74 10.00 -13.15 -28.26
CA ARG A 74 9.15 -12.21 -27.52
C ARG A 74 7.70 -12.70 -27.40
N LEU A 75 7.15 -13.30 -28.45
CA LEU A 75 5.77 -13.75 -28.45
C LEU A 75 5.58 -14.90 -27.44
N GLU A 76 6.49 -15.87 -27.45
CA GLU A 76 6.47 -16.97 -26.51
C GLU A 76 6.65 -16.47 -25.07
N TRP A 77 7.57 -15.53 -24.85
CA TRP A 77 7.75 -14.89 -23.55
C TRP A 77 6.45 -14.24 -23.04
N ASP A 78 5.85 -13.35 -23.84
CA ASP A 78 4.67 -12.59 -23.43
C ASP A 78 3.51 -13.52 -23.11
N VAL A 79 3.23 -14.52 -23.95
CA VAL A 79 2.15 -15.48 -23.72
C VAL A 79 2.36 -16.24 -22.41
N LYS A 80 3.59 -16.71 -22.15
CA LYS A 80 3.93 -17.43 -20.92
C LYS A 80 3.86 -16.51 -19.69
N MET A 81 4.31 -15.27 -19.83
CA MET A 81 4.31 -14.26 -18.77
C MET A 81 2.89 -13.94 -18.35
N TYR A 82 2.05 -13.56 -19.30
CA TYR A 82 0.66 -13.23 -19.02
C TYR A 82 -0.13 -14.42 -18.48
N LEU A 83 0.16 -15.65 -18.93
CA LEU A 83 -0.48 -16.85 -18.37
C LEU A 83 -0.13 -17.03 -16.89
N ALA A 84 1.15 -17.00 -16.54
CA ALA A 84 1.60 -17.21 -15.16
C ALA A 84 1.17 -16.05 -14.25
N LEU A 85 1.38 -14.81 -14.71
CA LEU A 85 1.10 -13.60 -13.93
C LEU A 85 -0.39 -13.42 -13.68
N ASN A 86 -1.21 -13.46 -14.73
CA ASN A 86 -2.65 -13.24 -14.56
C ASN A 86 -3.35 -14.44 -13.91
N GLY A 87 -2.84 -15.66 -14.08
CA GLY A 87 -3.28 -16.82 -13.29
C GLY A 87 -3.06 -16.58 -11.79
N ALA A 88 -1.86 -16.16 -11.40
CA ALA A 88 -1.54 -15.84 -10.00
C ALA A 88 -2.38 -14.69 -9.43
N LEU A 89 -2.56 -13.62 -10.21
CA LEU A 89 -3.38 -12.47 -9.83
C LEU A 89 -4.86 -12.87 -9.67
N HIS A 90 -5.37 -13.76 -10.53
CA HIS A 90 -6.73 -14.26 -10.43
C HIS A 90 -6.93 -15.15 -9.19
N ASP A 91 -6.01 -16.08 -8.93
CA ASP A 91 -6.04 -16.91 -7.72
C ASP A 91 -5.95 -16.07 -6.45
N ALA A 92 -5.11 -15.02 -6.46
CA ALA A 92 -5.03 -14.06 -5.37
C ALA A 92 -6.35 -13.28 -5.18
N ALA A 93 -7.06 -12.94 -6.26
CA ALA A 93 -8.39 -12.33 -6.18
C ALA A 93 -9.38 -13.28 -5.49
N ILE A 94 -9.45 -14.53 -5.94
CA ILE A 94 -10.35 -15.54 -5.37
C ILE A 94 -10.10 -15.70 -3.87
N ALA A 95 -8.83 -15.88 -3.48
CA ALA A 95 -8.46 -16.05 -2.08
C ALA A 95 -8.76 -14.80 -1.24
N ALA A 96 -8.40 -13.61 -1.74
CA ALA A 96 -8.62 -12.35 -1.02
C ALA A 96 -10.11 -12.02 -0.88
N TRP A 97 -10.92 -12.16 -1.94
CA TRP A 97 -12.35 -11.89 -1.88
C TRP A 97 -13.12 -12.97 -1.10
N GLY A 98 -12.70 -14.24 -1.19
CA GLY A 98 -13.23 -15.29 -0.33
C GLY A 98 -13.01 -14.98 1.15
N THR A 99 -11.81 -14.49 1.48
CA THR A 99 -11.46 -14.05 2.84
C THR A 99 -12.29 -12.84 3.27
N LYS A 100 -12.42 -11.81 2.42
CA LYS A 100 -13.25 -10.62 2.67
C LYS A 100 -14.70 -10.98 2.94
N GLY A 101 -15.28 -11.86 2.11
CA GLY A 101 -16.65 -12.31 2.27
C GLY A 101 -16.87 -13.18 3.52
N HIS A 102 -15.84 -13.93 3.96
CA HIS A 102 -15.93 -14.75 5.15
C HIS A 102 -15.86 -13.94 6.45
N TYR A 103 -14.92 -13.00 6.55
CA TYR A 103 -14.68 -12.26 7.80
C TYR A 103 -15.48 -10.96 7.92
N ASP A 104 -15.92 -10.37 6.80
CA ASP A 104 -16.66 -9.10 6.74
C ASP A 104 -16.07 -8.00 7.66
N TYR A 105 -14.74 -7.91 7.66
CA TYR A 105 -14.00 -7.10 8.62
C TYR A 105 -14.11 -5.59 8.36
N VAL A 106 -14.20 -4.81 9.43
CA VAL A 106 -14.41 -3.35 9.41
C VAL A 106 -13.24 -2.57 8.79
N ARG A 107 -13.51 -1.40 8.20
CA ARG A 107 -12.50 -0.45 7.71
C ARG A 107 -12.04 0.52 8.80
N PRO A 108 -10.81 1.06 8.74
CA PRO A 108 -10.31 2.02 9.74
C PRO A 108 -11.22 3.23 9.97
N ILE A 109 -11.76 3.84 8.89
CA ILE A 109 -12.66 4.98 9.01
C ILE A 109 -13.89 4.69 9.86
N THR A 110 -14.52 3.52 9.66
CA THR A 110 -15.68 3.12 10.43
C THR A 110 -15.31 2.85 11.88
N ALA A 111 -14.21 2.13 12.11
CA ALA A 111 -13.75 1.80 13.47
C ALA A 111 -13.40 3.07 14.27
N ILE A 112 -12.54 3.94 13.72
CA ILE A 112 -12.08 5.17 14.36
C ILE A 112 -13.26 6.09 14.70
N ARG A 113 -14.14 6.35 13.71
CA ARG A 113 -15.29 7.25 13.93
C ARG A 113 -16.29 6.66 14.91
N HIS A 114 -16.58 5.37 14.82
CA HIS A 114 -17.53 4.71 15.73
C HIS A 114 -17.01 4.71 17.16
N MET A 115 -15.80 4.19 17.39
CA MET A 115 -15.19 4.12 18.72
C MET A 115 -14.97 5.52 19.30
N GLY A 116 -14.49 6.47 18.49
CA GLY A 116 -14.26 7.85 18.94
C GLY A 116 -15.56 8.59 19.27
N GLY A 117 -16.66 8.25 18.61
CA GLY A 117 -18.00 8.77 18.92
C GLY A 117 -18.57 8.21 20.22
N LEU A 118 -18.14 7.03 20.67
CA LEU A 118 -18.51 6.46 21.96
C LEU A 118 -17.75 7.11 23.12
N GLY A 119 -16.53 7.58 22.89
CA GLY A 119 -15.65 8.16 23.90
C GLY A 119 -14.31 7.41 23.96
N GLN A 120 -13.77 7.24 25.17
CA GLN A 120 -12.48 6.59 25.38
C GLN A 120 -12.54 5.39 26.33
N SER A 121 -11.63 4.42 26.18
CA SER A 121 -11.62 3.15 26.93
C SER A 121 -10.46 2.98 27.93
N THR A 122 -9.67 4.02 28.18
CA THR A 122 -8.46 3.96 29.03
C THR A 122 -8.72 4.33 30.50
N ASP A 123 -9.48 5.41 30.75
CA ASP A 123 -9.78 5.91 32.09
C ASP A 123 -11.24 5.64 32.47
N PRO A 124 -11.54 4.64 33.32
CA PRO A 124 -12.90 4.27 33.71
C PRO A 124 -13.61 5.32 34.59
N ASP A 125 -12.87 6.25 35.20
CA ASP A 125 -13.44 7.28 36.09
C ASP A 125 -13.77 8.58 35.32
N SER A 126 -13.34 8.68 34.06
CA SER A 126 -13.63 9.82 33.19
C SER A 126 -15.10 9.82 32.72
N ARG A 127 -15.67 11.02 32.55
CA ARG A 127 -17.03 11.21 31.99
C ARG A 127 -17.15 10.74 30.54
N SER A 128 -16.04 10.71 29.80
CA SER A 128 -16.01 10.23 28.41
C SER A 128 -15.72 8.73 28.31
N TYR A 129 -15.73 8.00 29.43
CA TYR A 129 -15.46 6.56 29.41
C TYR A 129 -16.54 5.76 28.69
N HIS A 130 -16.11 4.89 27.78
CA HIS A 130 -16.90 3.82 27.20
C HIS A 130 -16.00 2.60 26.99
N PRO A 131 -16.41 1.37 27.37
CA PRO A 131 -15.57 0.18 27.24
C PRO A 131 -15.20 -0.15 25.79
N GLU A 132 -16.01 0.29 24.81
CA GLU A 132 -15.74 0.16 23.37
C GLU A 132 -15.23 1.47 22.73
N GLY A 133 -14.84 2.45 23.55
CA GLY A 133 -14.27 3.71 23.07
C GLY A 133 -12.83 3.58 22.56
N LEU A 134 -12.31 4.65 21.96
CA LEU A 134 -10.90 4.70 21.55
C LEU A 134 -9.96 4.69 22.77
N PRO A 135 -8.89 3.87 22.78
CA PRO A 135 -7.88 4.00 23.83
C PRO A 135 -7.18 5.36 23.70
N LEU A 136 -6.97 6.04 24.83
CA LEU A 136 -6.16 7.25 24.89
C LEU A 136 -4.69 6.91 24.69
N GLU A 137 -4.02 7.72 23.88
CA GLU A 137 -2.60 7.63 23.60
C GLU A 137 -2.01 9.05 23.66
N PRO A 138 -1.22 9.39 24.70
CA PRO A 138 -0.72 10.75 24.87
C PRO A 138 -0.01 11.27 23.62
N GLY A 139 -0.41 12.45 23.14
CA GLY A 139 0.11 13.05 21.91
C GLY A 139 -0.47 12.50 20.59
N LEU A 140 -1.40 11.55 20.63
CA LEU A 140 -2.04 10.96 19.44
C LEU A 140 -3.56 10.85 19.54
N ILE A 141 -4.10 10.42 20.67
CA ILE A 141 -5.54 10.26 20.93
C ILE A 141 -5.83 10.83 22.31
N GLU A 142 -6.57 11.94 22.35
CA GLU A 142 -6.79 12.71 23.57
C GLU A 142 -8.24 13.12 23.75
N ILE A 143 -8.64 13.33 24.99
CA ILE A 143 -9.89 14.02 25.30
C ILE A 143 -9.65 15.52 25.10
N ILE A 144 -10.56 16.20 24.41
CA ILE A 144 -10.57 17.66 24.34
C ILE A 144 -10.95 18.19 25.73
N THR A 145 -9.99 18.78 26.44
CA THR A 145 -10.21 19.41 27.75
C THR A 145 -10.33 20.92 27.61
N GLU A 146 -10.99 21.57 28.58
CA GLU A 146 -11.03 23.04 28.70
C GLU A 146 -9.63 23.67 28.62
N ALA A 147 -8.64 23.04 29.27
CA ALA A 147 -7.26 23.52 29.24
C ALA A 147 -6.62 23.41 27.85
N SER A 148 -6.84 22.29 27.14
CA SER A 148 -6.33 22.11 25.78
C SER A 148 -7.05 22.97 24.73
N ALA A 149 -8.31 23.32 24.99
CA ALA A 149 -9.17 24.13 24.14
C ALA A 149 -9.04 25.64 24.38
N ALA A 150 -8.37 26.04 25.46
CA ALA A 150 -8.12 27.44 25.77
C ALA A 150 -7.28 28.13 24.67
N SER A 151 -7.30 29.47 24.64
CA SER A 151 -6.50 30.27 23.70
C SER A 151 -5.01 29.92 23.79
N GLY A 152 -4.39 29.62 22.66
CA GLY A 152 -3.01 29.13 22.54
C GLY A 152 -2.85 27.63 22.82
N GLY A 153 -3.94 26.92 23.13
CA GLY A 153 -3.96 25.47 23.34
C GLY A 153 -4.02 24.68 22.03
N ARG A 154 -3.54 23.43 22.09
CA ARG A 154 -3.47 22.54 20.91
C ARG A 154 -4.83 22.13 20.33
N HIS A 155 -5.91 22.24 21.11
CA HIS A 155 -7.28 21.96 20.65
C HIS A 155 -8.11 23.25 20.53
N GLN A 156 -7.48 24.43 20.40
CA GLN A 156 -8.20 25.71 20.39
C GLN A 156 -9.28 25.77 19.31
N HIS A 157 -9.01 25.26 18.10
CA HIS A 157 -10.00 25.22 17.01
C HIS A 157 -11.13 24.22 17.27
N LEU A 158 -10.97 23.32 18.24
CA LEU A 158 -11.97 22.34 18.66
C LEU A 158 -12.66 22.74 19.97
N ALA A 159 -12.58 24.01 20.40
CA ALA A 159 -13.12 24.44 21.70
C ALA A 159 -14.63 24.22 21.88
N GLY A 160 -15.40 24.10 20.79
CA GLY A 160 -16.81 23.73 20.83
C GLY A 160 -17.09 22.27 21.19
N HIS A 161 -16.05 21.45 21.36
CA HIS A 161 -16.12 19.99 21.45
C HIS A 161 -15.45 19.42 22.71
N VAL A 162 -15.38 20.22 23.78
CA VAL A 162 -14.85 19.76 25.07
C VAL A 162 -15.58 18.49 25.54
N GLY A 163 -14.80 17.47 25.90
CA GLY A 163 -15.27 16.14 26.30
C GLY A 163 -15.27 15.10 25.18
N GLU A 164 -15.18 15.52 23.92
CA GLU A 164 -15.04 14.61 22.78
C GLU A 164 -13.59 14.13 22.60
N ILE A 165 -13.39 13.14 21.71
CA ILE A 165 -12.09 12.57 21.39
C ILE A 165 -11.49 13.29 20.17
N ALA A 166 -10.29 13.84 20.34
CA ALA A 166 -9.46 14.34 19.26
C ALA A 166 -8.34 13.34 18.94
N ILE A 167 -7.97 13.28 17.67
CA ILE A 167 -6.81 12.50 17.20
C ILE A 167 -5.88 13.39 16.38
N LEU A 168 -4.57 13.18 16.51
CA LEU A 168 -3.56 13.87 15.74
C LEU A 168 -3.31 13.11 14.44
N ALA A 169 -3.75 13.66 13.30
CA ALA A 169 -3.71 12.98 12.01
C ALA A 169 -3.62 14.00 10.86
N TRP A 170 -3.59 13.51 9.61
CA TRP A 170 -3.77 14.35 8.44
C TRP A 170 -5.10 15.12 8.53
N ALA A 171 -5.08 16.43 8.28
CA ALA A 171 -6.19 17.35 8.56
C ALA A 171 -7.35 17.30 7.51
N GLY A 172 -7.56 16.13 6.90
CA GLY A 172 -8.58 15.85 5.91
C GLY A 172 -8.30 16.45 4.53
N ASN A 173 -9.25 16.30 3.61
CA ASN A 173 -9.12 16.80 2.24
C ASN A 173 -9.06 18.34 2.19
N PRO A 174 -8.22 18.92 1.30
CA PRO A 174 -8.24 20.34 1.02
C PRO A 174 -9.49 20.80 0.25
N GLU A 175 -9.75 22.10 0.29
CA GLU A 175 -10.74 22.73 -0.58
C GLU A 175 -10.23 22.78 -2.02
N ASP A 176 -8.93 23.09 -2.18
CA ASP A 176 -8.22 23.07 -3.46
C ASP A 176 -6.98 22.15 -3.39
N ALA A 177 -7.11 20.96 -3.99
CA ALA A 177 -6.05 19.97 -3.99
C ALA A 177 -4.81 20.36 -4.82
N GLU A 178 -4.92 21.32 -5.74
CA GLU A 178 -3.78 21.76 -6.55
C GLU A 178 -2.86 22.72 -5.78
N THR A 179 -3.40 23.45 -4.80
CA THR A 179 -2.67 24.55 -4.15
C THR A 179 -2.51 24.42 -2.64
N GLU A 180 -3.28 23.55 -1.99
CA GLU A 180 -3.28 23.42 -0.53
C GLU A 180 -2.61 22.14 -0.05
N ILE A 181 -1.87 22.26 1.06
CA ILE A 181 -1.36 21.13 1.85
C ILE A 181 -2.02 21.18 3.22
N ARG A 182 -2.61 20.08 3.66
CA ARG A 182 -3.41 20.04 4.89
C ARG A 182 -2.58 19.75 6.13
N GLY A 183 -1.46 19.06 5.96
CA GLY A 183 -0.53 18.79 7.04
C GLY A 183 -1.17 17.92 8.13
N VAL A 184 -0.59 17.98 9.33
CA VAL A 184 -1.02 17.21 10.50
C VAL A 184 -1.58 18.15 11.54
N ASP A 185 -2.79 17.87 12.02
CA ASP A 185 -3.44 18.65 13.07
C ASP A 185 -4.36 17.75 13.93
N TRP A 186 -4.80 18.28 15.07
CA TRP A 186 -5.82 17.65 15.89
C TRP A 186 -7.18 17.76 15.21
N ILE A 187 -7.85 16.64 15.03
CA ILE A 187 -9.20 16.60 14.47
C ILE A 187 -10.10 15.76 15.36
N ARG A 188 -11.41 16.00 15.31
CA ARG A 188 -12.37 15.14 16.03
C ARG A 188 -12.31 13.74 15.44
N ALA A 189 -12.27 12.72 16.29
CA ALA A 189 -12.21 11.32 15.85
C ALA A 189 -13.36 10.96 14.88
N ILE A 190 -14.54 11.53 15.11
CA ILE A 190 -15.73 11.31 14.27
C ILE A 190 -15.66 11.98 12.89
N GLU A 191 -14.73 12.91 12.68
CA GLU A 191 -14.53 13.63 11.43
C GLU A 191 -13.37 13.06 10.61
N TRP A 192 -12.53 12.22 11.19
CA TRP A 192 -11.34 11.67 10.53
C TRP A 192 -11.66 10.98 9.21
N VAL A 193 -10.85 11.23 8.19
CA VAL A 193 -10.89 10.57 6.89
C VAL A 193 -9.52 9.99 6.55
N PRO A 194 -9.47 8.89 5.80
CA PRO A 194 -8.22 8.36 5.25
C PRO A 194 -7.63 9.32 4.22
N TYR A 195 -6.31 9.23 4.00
CA TYR A 195 -5.64 9.96 2.93
C TYR A 195 -6.00 9.37 1.56
N GLN A 196 -7.04 9.95 0.95
CA GLN A 196 -7.59 9.59 -0.36
C GLN A 196 -8.19 10.83 -1.03
N ARG A 197 -8.36 10.83 -2.36
CA ARG A 197 -9.18 11.86 -3.03
C ARG A 197 -10.57 11.89 -2.42
N ALA A 198 -11.12 13.09 -2.21
CA ALA A 198 -12.46 13.27 -1.66
C ALA A 198 -13.55 12.54 -2.46
N THR A 199 -13.35 12.40 -3.77
CA THR A 199 -14.27 11.69 -4.69
C THR A 199 -14.00 10.18 -4.79
N PHE A 200 -12.89 9.70 -4.24
CA PHE A 200 -12.49 8.29 -4.24
C PHE A 200 -12.52 7.74 -2.81
N VAL A 201 -13.75 7.50 -2.35
CA VAL A 201 -14.03 7.01 -1.01
C VAL A 201 -13.42 5.62 -0.75
N THR A 202 -13.25 5.28 0.53
CA THR A 202 -12.79 3.96 0.96
C THR A 202 -13.54 2.86 0.20
N PRO A 203 -12.83 1.89 -0.42
CA PRO A 203 -13.48 0.92 -1.31
C PRO A 203 -14.60 0.14 -0.62
N ALA A 204 -15.71 -0.07 -1.33
CA ALA A 204 -16.95 -0.66 -0.85
C ALA A 204 -16.87 -2.20 -0.69
N PHE A 205 -15.86 -2.68 0.03
CA PHE A 205 -15.67 -4.07 0.42
C PHE A 205 -14.87 -4.16 1.74
N ALA A 206 -15.05 -5.26 2.47
CA ALA A 206 -14.45 -5.53 3.77
C ALA A 206 -12.93 -5.30 3.79
N GLY A 207 -12.38 -4.94 4.96
CA GLY A 207 -10.96 -4.65 5.16
C GLY A 207 -10.09 -5.90 5.01
N TYR A 208 -10.29 -6.90 5.85
CA TYR A 208 -9.42 -8.07 5.90
C TYR A 208 -9.71 -9.06 4.75
N VAL A 209 -8.75 -9.42 3.91
CA VAL A 209 -7.34 -8.97 3.81
C VAL A 209 -7.15 -7.87 2.78
N SER A 210 -6.01 -7.17 2.78
CA SER A 210 -5.66 -6.23 1.72
C SER A 210 -5.51 -6.93 0.37
N GLY A 211 -6.32 -6.54 -0.61
CA GLY A 211 -6.25 -7.07 -1.98
C GLY A 211 -4.96 -6.64 -2.69
N HIS A 212 -4.56 -5.37 -2.55
CA HIS A 212 -3.31 -4.86 -3.14
C HIS A 212 -2.10 -5.66 -2.64
N SER A 213 -2.08 -5.99 -1.34
CA SER A 213 -1.01 -6.79 -0.74
C SER A 213 -0.97 -8.22 -1.30
N ALA A 214 -2.14 -8.84 -1.54
CA ALA A 214 -2.23 -10.17 -2.12
C ALA A 214 -1.81 -10.19 -3.60
N PHE A 215 -2.36 -9.29 -4.42
CA PHE A 215 -1.98 -9.17 -5.83
C PHE A 215 -0.50 -8.92 -6.01
N SER A 216 0.02 -7.94 -5.27
CA SER A 216 1.41 -7.51 -5.42
C SER A 216 2.39 -8.60 -5.03
N ARG A 217 2.12 -9.30 -3.92
CA ARG A 217 2.99 -10.41 -3.55
C ARG A 217 2.89 -11.57 -4.53
N ALA A 218 1.70 -11.91 -5.02
CA ALA A 218 1.54 -12.97 -6.03
C ALA A 218 2.33 -12.67 -7.31
N ALA A 219 2.23 -11.44 -7.81
CA ALA A 219 2.97 -10.98 -8.98
C ALA A 219 4.49 -11.02 -8.75
N ALA A 220 4.97 -10.52 -7.60
CA ALA A 220 6.39 -10.55 -7.27
C ALA A 220 6.97 -11.97 -7.21
N GLU A 221 6.22 -12.96 -6.70
CA GLU A 221 6.65 -14.37 -6.72
C GLU A 221 6.73 -14.94 -8.14
N VAL A 222 5.75 -14.61 -9.00
CA VAL A 222 5.76 -15.05 -10.40
C VAL A 222 6.93 -14.41 -11.14
N LEU A 223 7.11 -13.09 -11.05
CA LEU A 223 8.22 -12.41 -11.71
C LEU A 223 9.56 -12.93 -11.24
N THR A 224 9.75 -13.11 -9.93
CA THR A 224 10.97 -13.71 -9.37
C THR A 224 11.26 -15.07 -9.99
N SER A 225 10.24 -15.92 -10.06
CA SER A 225 10.40 -17.29 -10.55
C SER A 225 10.58 -17.34 -12.07
N MET A 226 9.92 -16.44 -12.79
CA MET A 226 9.91 -16.41 -14.25
C MET A 226 11.17 -15.78 -14.83
N THR A 227 11.69 -14.71 -14.24
CA THR A 227 12.96 -14.11 -14.66
C THR A 227 14.17 -14.86 -14.09
N GLY A 228 13.94 -15.72 -13.10
CA GLY A 228 15.00 -16.45 -12.39
C GLY A 228 15.81 -15.58 -11.44
N SER A 229 15.39 -14.33 -11.21
CA SER A 229 16.05 -13.36 -10.34
C SER A 229 15.01 -12.66 -9.48
N PRO A 230 15.23 -12.44 -8.16
CA PRO A 230 14.35 -11.62 -7.37
C PRO A 230 14.50 -10.12 -7.67
N TYR A 231 15.58 -9.73 -8.36
CA TYR A 231 15.94 -8.34 -8.61
C TYR A 231 15.34 -7.81 -9.91
N PHE A 232 15.03 -6.52 -9.95
CA PHE A 232 14.79 -5.81 -11.21
C PHE A 232 16.05 -5.91 -12.11
N PRO A 233 15.90 -5.83 -13.45
CA PRO A 233 17.04 -5.70 -14.36
C PRO A 233 17.98 -4.57 -13.92
N GLY A 234 19.30 -4.74 -14.10
CA GLY A 234 20.31 -3.83 -13.54
C GLY A 234 20.41 -3.81 -12.01
N GLY A 235 19.56 -4.56 -11.29
CA GLY A 235 19.51 -4.63 -9.83
C GLY A 235 18.78 -3.48 -9.15
N LEU A 236 18.11 -2.61 -9.90
CA LEU A 236 17.38 -1.45 -9.36
C LEU A 236 16.29 -0.98 -10.34
N GLY A 237 15.03 -1.07 -9.94
CA GLY A 237 13.94 -0.36 -10.60
C GLY A 237 13.80 1.07 -10.05
N GLN A 238 13.49 2.04 -10.91
CA GLN A 238 13.36 3.45 -10.54
C GLN A 238 12.16 4.13 -11.24
N TRP A 239 11.33 4.85 -10.48
CA TRP A 239 10.20 5.62 -10.99
C TRP A 239 10.22 7.03 -10.41
N THR A 240 10.32 8.03 -11.27
CA THR A 240 10.30 9.44 -10.86
C THR A 240 8.87 9.93 -10.77
N ILE A 241 8.50 10.42 -9.59
CA ILE A 241 7.24 11.13 -9.34
C ILE A 241 7.58 12.60 -9.29
N ALA A 242 7.09 13.35 -10.26
CA ALA A 242 7.44 14.76 -10.44
C ALA A 242 6.94 15.61 -9.27
N ALA A 243 7.65 16.70 -8.98
CA ALA A 243 7.13 17.75 -8.11
C ALA A 243 5.74 18.22 -8.58
N ASP A 244 4.89 18.58 -7.63
CA ASP A 244 3.52 19.09 -7.87
C ASP A 244 2.59 18.14 -8.66
N SER A 245 2.87 16.82 -8.68
CA SER A 245 2.07 15.83 -9.42
C SER A 245 1.07 15.03 -8.57
N LEU A 246 0.95 15.28 -7.26
CA LEU A 246 -0.03 14.62 -6.40
C LEU A 246 -1.44 15.13 -6.71
N GLU A 247 -2.42 14.23 -6.62
CA GLU A 247 -3.83 14.55 -6.87
C GLU A 247 -4.64 14.75 -5.59
N PHE A 248 -4.15 14.30 -4.43
CA PHE A 248 -4.98 14.28 -3.21
C PHE A 248 -4.86 15.60 -2.43
N GLU A 249 -3.70 16.24 -2.52
CA GLU A 249 -3.36 17.59 -2.05
C GLU A 249 -2.03 18.03 -2.71
N ALA A 250 -1.63 19.29 -2.56
CA ALA A 250 -0.45 19.81 -3.25
C ALA A 250 0.85 19.08 -2.87
N GLY A 251 1.74 18.91 -3.84
CA GLY A 251 3.05 18.27 -3.70
C GLY A 251 3.30 17.19 -4.76
N PRO A 252 4.38 16.39 -4.62
CA PRO A 252 5.42 16.53 -3.61
C PRO A 252 6.23 17.81 -3.82
N ALA A 253 6.98 18.27 -2.80
CA ALA A 253 7.69 19.55 -2.88
C ALA A 253 8.93 19.52 -3.81
N ALA A 254 9.38 18.32 -4.17
CA ALA A 254 10.44 18.06 -5.14
C ALA A 254 10.18 16.67 -5.76
N ASP A 255 10.87 16.37 -6.86
CA ASP A 255 10.82 15.04 -7.47
C ASP A 255 11.16 13.95 -6.43
N VAL A 256 10.31 12.94 -6.34
CA VAL A 256 10.52 11.77 -5.49
C VAL A 256 10.83 10.58 -6.38
N LEU A 257 12.01 9.98 -6.17
CA LEU A 257 12.42 8.79 -6.88
C LEU A 257 12.06 7.54 -6.06
N LEU A 258 11.04 6.81 -6.50
CA LEU A 258 10.75 5.49 -5.95
C LEU A 258 11.78 4.49 -6.47
N GLN A 259 12.32 3.65 -5.58
CA GLN A 259 13.39 2.71 -5.89
C GLN A 259 13.12 1.36 -5.24
N TRP A 260 13.30 0.29 -6.03
CA TRP A 260 13.14 -1.09 -5.55
C TRP A 260 14.27 -1.96 -6.11
N ALA A 261 14.98 -2.66 -5.22
CA ALA A 261 15.99 -3.63 -5.66
C ALA A 261 15.31 -4.90 -6.20
N THR A 262 14.30 -5.39 -5.48
CA THR A 262 13.57 -6.61 -5.79
C THR A 262 12.10 -6.37 -6.08
N TYR A 263 11.48 -7.27 -6.83
CA TYR A 263 10.02 -7.27 -7.02
C TYR A 263 9.29 -7.37 -5.67
N ARG A 264 9.92 -8.02 -4.69
CA ARG A 264 9.38 -8.11 -3.33
C ARG A 264 9.36 -6.78 -2.61
N ASP A 265 10.32 -5.89 -2.85
CA ASP A 265 10.36 -4.54 -2.27
C ASP A 265 9.22 -3.69 -2.83
N ALA A 266 8.99 -3.74 -4.15
CA ALA A 266 7.86 -3.08 -4.80
C ALA A 266 6.52 -3.60 -4.22
N ALA A 267 6.37 -4.92 -4.10
CA ALA A 267 5.17 -5.52 -3.52
C ALA A 267 4.97 -5.19 -2.03
N ASP A 268 6.06 -5.07 -1.27
CA ASP A 268 5.99 -4.67 0.13
C ASP A 268 5.61 -3.20 0.28
N GLN A 269 6.09 -2.33 -0.61
CA GLN A 269 5.69 -0.94 -0.65
C GLN A 269 4.22 -0.77 -1.09
N ALA A 270 3.74 -1.57 -2.05
CA ALA A 270 2.34 -1.61 -2.44
C ALA A 270 1.39 -2.02 -1.30
N GLY A 271 1.88 -2.84 -0.36
CA GLY A 271 1.15 -3.15 0.87
C GLY A 271 1.20 -2.01 1.90
N GLN A 272 2.36 -1.39 2.07
CA GLN A 272 2.56 -0.26 3.00
C GLN A 272 1.77 0.98 2.59
N SER A 273 1.62 1.23 1.29
CA SER A 273 0.83 2.35 0.75
C SER A 273 -0.59 2.37 1.28
N ARG A 274 -1.17 1.19 1.58
CA ARG A 274 -2.55 1.10 2.10
C ARG A 274 -2.66 1.49 3.56
N LEU A 275 -1.54 1.40 4.30
CA LEU A 275 -1.42 1.90 5.66
C LEU A 275 -1.23 3.42 5.63
N TYR A 276 -0.36 3.93 4.75
CA TYR A 276 -0.16 5.38 4.57
C TYR A 276 -1.43 6.08 4.07
N GLY A 277 -2.19 5.44 3.18
CA GLY A 277 -3.51 5.88 2.76
C GLY A 277 -4.60 5.74 3.85
N GLY A 278 -4.32 5.09 4.98
CA GLY A 278 -5.26 4.95 6.09
C GLY A 278 -6.45 4.01 5.85
N ILE A 279 -6.42 3.13 4.85
CA ILE A 279 -7.57 2.28 4.51
C ILE A 279 -7.45 0.82 4.95
N HIS A 280 -6.27 0.40 5.37
CA HIS A 280 -5.98 -0.93 5.90
C HIS A 280 -5.14 -0.81 7.18
N VAL A 281 -5.19 -1.86 8.01
CA VAL A 281 -4.31 -2.02 9.18
C VAL A 281 -3.21 -3.05 8.88
N PRO A 282 -2.09 -3.09 9.65
CA PRO A 282 -0.99 -4.03 9.40
C PRO A 282 -1.42 -5.51 9.33
N ALA A 283 -2.45 -5.90 10.07
CA ALA A 283 -3.00 -7.25 10.02
C ALA A 283 -3.57 -7.60 8.63
N ASP A 284 -4.27 -6.67 7.98
CA ASP A 284 -4.84 -6.86 6.63
C ASP A 284 -3.74 -7.04 5.59
N ASP A 285 -2.71 -6.21 5.69
CA ASP A 285 -1.58 -6.17 4.77
C ASP A 285 -0.73 -7.45 4.87
N LEU A 286 -0.21 -7.75 6.07
CA LEU A 286 0.70 -8.88 6.26
C LEU A 286 0.02 -10.22 5.93
N ALA A 287 -1.27 -10.38 6.24
CA ALA A 287 -2.03 -11.55 5.85
C ALA A 287 -2.26 -11.61 4.33
N GLY A 288 -2.58 -10.48 3.70
CA GLY A 288 -2.69 -10.37 2.25
C GLY A 288 -1.41 -10.80 1.53
N ARG A 289 -0.25 -10.32 1.98
CA ARG A 289 1.05 -10.75 1.42
C ARG A 289 1.28 -12.25 1.56
N LYS A 290 0.95 -12.86 2.70
CA LYS A 290 1.08 -14.32 2.88
C LYS A 290 0.22 -15.11 1.88
N ILE A 291 -1.02 -14.67 1.67
CA ILE A 291 -1.91 -15.25 0.65
C ILE A 291 -1.30 -15.10 -0.73
N GLY A 292 -0.87 -13.89 -1.09
CA GLY A 292 -0.23 -13.62 -2.39
C GLY A 292 0.98 -14.50 -2.65
N ALA A 293 1.85 -14.70 -1.64
CA ALA A 293 3.04 -15.55 -1.78
C ALA A 293 2.67 -17.01 -2.12
N GLN A 294 1.62 -17.54 -1.49
CA GLN A 294 1.13 -18.89 -1.76
C GLN A 294 0.51 -18.99 -3.16
N CYS A 295 -0.34 -18.03 -3.53
CA CYS A 295 -0.96 -17.98 -4.85
C CYS A 295 0.09 -17.88 -5.97
N GLY A 296 1.06 -16.97 -5.85
CA GLY A 296 2.11 -16.80 -6.85
C GLY A 296 2.97 -18.05 -7.06
N ALA A 297 3.40 -18.69 -5.97
CA ALA A 297 4.18 -19.93 -6.06
C ALA A 297 3.38 -21.09 -6.67
N ALA A 298 2.11 -21.24 -6.29
CA ALA A 298 1.22 -22.27 -6.83
C ALA A 298 0.92 -22.05 -8.32
N ALA A 299 0.58 -20.82 -8.69
CA ALA A 299 0.29 -20.45 -10.07
C ALA A 299 1.52 -20.61 -10.98
N TRP A 300 2.72 -20.22 -10.52
CA TRP A 300 3.96 -20.48 -11.26
C TRP A 300 4.21 -21.98 -11.48
N THR A 301 4.04 -22.79 -10.43
CA THR A 301 4.16 -24.25 -10.53
C THR A 301 3.17 -24.83 -11.55
N HIS A 302 1.94 -24.33 -11.54
CA HIS A 302 0.92 -24.78 -12.48
C HIS A 302 1.21 -24.32 -13.91
N ALA A 303 1.63 -23.08 -14.11
CA ALA A 303 2.00 -22.53 -15.42
C ALA A 303 3.13 -23.34 -16.08
N GLN A 304 4.13 -23.79 -15.30
CA GLN A 304 5.20 -24.66 -15.80
C GLN A 304 4.67 -25.98 -16.37
N SER A 305 3.58 -26.53 -15.83
CA SER A 305 2.95 -27.74 -16.40
C SER A 305 2.34 -27.48 -17.77
N TYR A 306 1.83 -26.28 -18.04
CA TYR A 306 1.36 -25.87 -19.37
C TYR A 306 2.55 -25.65 -20.32
N PHE A 307 3.63 -25.03 -19.84
CA PHE A 307 4.82 -24.80 -20.66
C PHE A 307 5.48 -26.11 -21.11
N ALA A 308 5.45 -27.13 -20.25
CA ALA A 308 5.98 -28.46 -20.54
C ALA A 308 5.00 -29.35 -21.34
N GLY A 309 3.77 -28.91 -21.59
CA GLY A 309 2.74 -29.72 -22.23
C GLY A 309 2.27 -30.92 -21.39
N THR A 310 2.45 -30.87 -20.07
CA THR A 310 2.09 -31.94 -19.13
C THR A 310 0.84 -31.64 -18.30
N ALA A 311 0.20 -30.48 -18.51
CA ALA A 311 -1.03 -30.13 -17.83
C ALA A 311 -2.15 -31.13 -18.16
N THR A 312 -2.84 -31.62 -17.13
CA THR A 312 -4.00 -32.51 -17.25
C THR A 312 -5.29 -31.75 -17.01
N SER A 313 -6.36 -32.10 -17.75
CA SER A 313 -7.71 -31.56 -17.56
C SER A 313 -8.37 -31.99 -16.26
#